data_AF-A0A3N2KE07-F1
#
_entry.id   AF-A0A3N2KE07-F1
#
_cell.length_a   1.000
_cell.length_b   1.000
_cell.length_c   1.000
_cell.angle_alpha   90.00
_cell.angle_beta   90.00
_cell.angle_gamma   90.00
#
_symmetry.space_group_name_H-M   'P 1'
#
loop_
_entity.id
_entity.type
_entity.pdbx_description
1 polymer ?
#
loop_
_entity_poly.entity_id
_entity_poly.type
_entity_poly.pdbx_seq_one_letter_code
_entity_poly.pdbx_strand_id
1 'polypeptide(L)'
;MLDCDIFTGEESFEGMVELIFSPQGIEFLTTFNFPDLATFRKFKKYHPERYGVYIDFGEITLTDTQNVFLVGDTTAVVKCRKTAAYTVCLMCGAKATVIASGYSVVKIENDKKSQVAIMTQDNAKVL
;
A
#
# COMPACT_ATOMS: atom_id res chain seq x y z
N MET A 1 14.00 24.93 -0.26
CA MET A 1 14.18 23.48 -0.05
C MET A 1 13.21 23.09 1.04
N LEU A 2 12.26 22.21 0.76
CA LEU A 2 11.51 21.54 1.82
C LEU A 2 12.45 20.45 2.35
N ASP A 3 13.04 20.67 3.51
CA ASP A 3 13.70 19.59 4.25
C ASP A 3 12.62 18.54 4.54
N CYS A 4 12.88 17.30 4.12
CA CYS A 4 11.96 16.19 4.31
C CYS A 4 12.22 15.60 5.71
N ASP A 5 11.62 16.20 6.73
CA ASP A 5 11.73 15.70 8.12
C ASP A 5 11.07 14.32 8.31
N ILE A 6 10.28 13.86 7.34
CA ILE A 6 9.54 12.60 7.37
C ILE A 6 10.39 11.40 6.93
N PHE A 7 11.37 11.61 6.04
CA PHE A 7 12.28 10.57 5.58
C PHE A 7 13.72 11.08 5.68
N THR A 8 14.32 10.90 6.86
CA THR A 8 15.69 11.34 7.16
C THR A 8 16.75 10.41 6.56
N GLY A 9 16.37 9.18 6.19
CA GLY A 9 17.27 8.18 5.62
C GLY A 9 18.10 7.39 6.65
N GLU A 10 17.96 7.69 7.95
CA GLU A 10 18.63 6.98 9.06
C GLU A 10 17.73 5.94 9.74
N GLU A 11 16.51 5.76 9.26
CA GLU A 11 15.50 4.94 9.90
C GLU A 11 15.76 3.43 9.74
N SER A 12 15.36 2.66 10.75
CA SER A 12 15.28 1.20 10.59
C SER A 12 14.20 0.86 9.54
N PHE A 13 14.35 -0.29 8.89
CA PHE A 13 13.36 -0.75 7.90
C PHE A 13 11.94 -0.83 8.49
N GLU A 14 11.82 -1.21 9.77
CA GLU A 14 10.55 -1.25 10.50
C GLU A 14 9.97 0.16 10.73
N GLY A 15 10.80 1.14 11.09
CA GLY A 15 10.38 2.54 11.20
C GLY A 15 9.91 3.11 9.86
N MET A 16 10.59 2.76 8.76
CA MET A 16 10.14 3.13 7.41
C MET A 16 8.78 2.51 7.07
N VAL A 17 8.54 1.24 7.41
CA VAL A 17 7.24 0.59 7.21
C VAL A 17 6.15 1.29 8.01
N GLU A 18 6.40 1.63 9.27
CA GLU A 18 5.43 2.38 10.10
C GLU A 18 5.11 3.75 9.51
N LEU A 19 6.12 4.46 9.01
CA LEU A 19 5.94 5.74 8.32
C LEU A 19 5.14 5.57 7.03
N ILE A 20 5.43 4.53 6.23
CA ILE A 20 4.70 4.20 5.01
C ILE A 20 3.21 4.01 5.28
N PHE A 21 2.82 3.44 6.43
CA PHE A 21 1.41 3.23 6.77
C PHE A 21 0.80 4.33 7.64
N SER A 22 1.58 5.32 8.07
CA SER A 22 1.07 6.47 8.80
C SER A 22 0.23 7.39 7.89
N PRO A 23 -0.76 8.13 8.43
CA PRO A 23 -1.56 9.04 7.62
C PRO A 23 -0.72 10.08 6.85
N GLN A 24 0.26 10.68 7.52
CA GLN A 24 1.13 11.69 6.92
C GLN A 24 2.09 11.09 5.90
N GLY A 25 2.62 9.89 6.18
CA GLY A 25 3.51 9.20 5.26
C GLY A 25 2.81 8.73 3.99
N ILE A 26 1.63 8.10 4.07
CA ILE A 26 0.88 7.69 2.87
C ILE A 26 0.56 8.90 1.98
N GLU A 27 0.07 9.98 2.59
CA GLU A 27 -0.26 11.21 1.86
C GLU A 27 0.99 11.79 1.18
N PHE A 28 2.12 11.86 1.89
CA PHE A 28 3.38 12.33 1.34
C PHE A 28 3.85 11.46 0.18
N LEU A 29 3.91 10.14 0.37
CA LEU A 29 4.40 9.18 -0.61
C LEU A 29 3.59 9.25 -1.91
N THR A 30 2.26 9.19 -1.80
CA THR A 30 1.34 9.19 -2.96
C THR A 30 1.28 10.56 -3.66
N THR A 31 1.38 11.66 -2.91
CA THR A 31 1.33 13.03 -3.46
C THR A 31 2.61 13.41 -4.19
N PHE A 32 3.77 13.15 -3.57
CA PHE A 32 5.07 13.53 -4.13
C PHE A 32 5.67 12.47 -5.05
N ASN A 33 5.05 11.28 -5.13
CA ASN A 33 5.54 10.14 -5.89
C ASN A 33 7.02 9.83 -5.56
N PHE A 34 7.31 9.87 -4.26
CA PHE A 34 8.61 9.62 -3.67
C PHE A 34 8.47 8.48 -2.67
N PRO A 35 9.45 7.58 -2.51
CA PRO A 35 10.62 7.42 -3.38
C PRO A 35 10.25 6.80 -4.73
N ASP A 36 11.17 6.82 -5.69
CA ASP A 36 10.95 6.23 -7.01
C ASP A 36 11.00 4.69 -6.99
N LEU A 37 10.54 4.07 -8.08
CA LEU A 37 10.53 2.61 -8.21
C LEU A 37 11.93 1.98 -8.07
N ALA A 38 12.97 2.65 -8.59
CA ALA A 38 14.34 2.17 -8.50
C ALA A 38 14.81 2.09 -7.03
N THR A 39 14.40 3.04 -6.20
CA THR A 39 14.66 3.07 -4.77
C THR A 39 13.88 1.98 -4.04
N PHE A 40 12.58 1.81 -4.34
CA PHE A 40 11.78 0.70 -3.79
C PHE A 40 12.44 -0.67 -4.04
N ARG A 41 12.95 -0.91 -5.25
CA ARG A 41 13.62 -2.16 -5.61
C ARG A 41 14.86 -2.46 -4.75
N LYS A 42 15.55 -1.45 -4.23
CA LYS A 42 16.70 -1.66 -3.30
C LYS A 42 16.26 -2.25 -1.97
N PHE A 43 15.00 -2.06 -1.57
CA PHE A 43 14.45 -2.61 -0.32
C PHE A 43 14.04 -4.09 -0.42
N LYS A 44 13.94 -4.67 -1.62
CA LYS A 44 13.58 -6.09 -1.81
C LYS A 44 14.45 -7.05 -0.98
N LYS A 45 15.73 -6.72 -0.79
CA LYS A 45 16.69 -7.52 0.00
C LYS A 45 16.32 -7.66 1.48
N TYR A 46 15.43 -6.81 2.00
CA TYR A 46 14.98 -6.83 3.40
C TYR A 46 13.67 -7.60 3.60
N HIS A 47 13.15 -8.28 2.59
CA HIS A 47 11.90 -9.04 2.67
C HIS A 47 10.69 -8.20 3.13
N PRO A 48 10.40 -7.09 2.44
CA PRO A 48 9.33 -6.14 2.79
C PRO A 48 7.92 -6.78 2.81
N GLU A 49 7.73 -7.90 2.12
CA GLU A 49 6.46 -8.64 2.04
C GLU A 49 5.95 -9.11 3.41
N ARG A 50 6.87 -9.34 4.36
CA ARG A 50 6.52 -9.73 5.75
C ARG A 50 5.74 -8.65 6.49
N TYR A 51 5.88 -7.41 6.04
CA TYR A 51 5.23 -6.24 6.60
C TYR A 51 4.09 -5.72 5.70
N GLY A 52 3.67 -6.51 4.69
CA GLY A 52 2.59 -6.14 3.79
C GLY A 52 3.00 -5.24 2.63
N VAL A 53 4.31 -5.11 2.35
CA VAL A 53 4.83 -4.30 1.24
C VAL A 53 5.29 -5.20 0.09
N TYR A 54 4.68 -5.05 -1.09
CA TYR A 54 4.89 -5.91 -2.27
C TYR A 54 5.40 -5.09 -3.45
N ILE A 55 6.62 -5.39 -3.92
CA ILE A 55 7.33 -4.61 -4.95
C ILE A 55 7.64 -5.51 -6.15
N ASP A 56 7.19 -5.14 -7.34
CA ASP A 56 7.17 -5.97 -8.57
C ASP A 56 6.93 -7.47 -8.28
N PHE A 57 5.79 -7.77 -7.64
CA PHE A 57 5.42 -9.13 -7.25
C PHE A 57 4.59 -9.87 -8.31
N GLY A 58 4.37 -9.27 -9.47
CA GLY A 58 3.51 -9.82 -10.51
C GLY A 58 2.06 -9.93 -10.01
N GLU A 59 1.41 -11.04 -10.32
CA GLU A 59 0.03 -11.30 -9.90
C GLU A 59 -0.04 -11.99 -8.54
N ILE A 60 -0.73 -11.36 -7.58
CA ILE A 60 -0.88 -11.89 -6.22
C ILE A 60 -2.32 -11.82 -5.74
N THR A 61 -2.71 -12.72 -4.84
CA THR A 61 -3.99 -12.65 -4.13
C THR A 61 -3.74 -12.57 -2.63
N LEU A 62 -4.24 -11.52 -2.00
CA LEU A 62 -4.12 -11.27 -0.57
C LEU A 62 -5.50 -11.41 0.06
N THR A 63 -5.57 -12.08 1.21
CA THR A 63 -6.83 -12.36 1.88
C THR A 63 -6.72 -11.98 3.34
N ASP A 64 -7.59 -11.07 3.76
CA ASP A 64 -7.69 -10.55 5.11
C ASP A 64 -6.37 -9.95 5.65
N THR A 65 -5.54 -9.40 4.75
CA THR A 65 -4.29 -8.68 5.07
C THR A 65 -4.59 -7.21 5.33
N GLN A 66 -4.38 -6.73 6.57
CA GLN A 66 -4.84 -5.40 6.99
C GLN A 66 -4.07 -4.24 6.36
N ASN A 67 -2.74 -4.33 6.29
CA ASN A 67 -1.90 -3.28 5.70
C ASN A 67 -1.24 -3.83 4.43
N VAL A 68 -1.55 -3.22 3.29
CA VAL A 68 -1.05 -3.64 1.98
C VAL A 68 -0.51 -2.41 1.26
N PHE A 69 0.76 -2.47 0.85
CA PHE A 69 1.42 -1.46 0.04
C PHE A 69 1.94 -2.11 -1.25
N LEU A 70 1.42 -1.71 -2.40
CA LEU A 70 1.72 -2.31 -3.70
C LEU A 70 2.55 -1.34 -4.53
N VAL A 71 3.63 -1.83 -5.12
CA VAL A 71 4.58 -1.00 -5.88
C VAL A 71 4.96 -1.63 -7.21
N GLY A 72 4.98 -0.81 -8.26
CA GLY A 72 5.58 -1.18 -9.55
C GLY A 72 4.76 -2.22 -10.29
N ASP A 73 5.44 -3.22 -10.85
CA ASP A 73 4.80 -4.31 -11.61
C ASP A 73 4.15 -5.35 -10.67
N THR A 74 3.14 -4.89 -9.93
CA THR A 74 2.36 -5.69 -8.99
C THR A 74 0.88 -5.49 -9.28
N THR A 75 0.18 -6.59 -9.55
CA THR A 75 -1.27 -6.65 -9.73
C THR A 75 -1.86 -7.54 -8.63
N ALA A 76 -2.61 -6.95 -7.70
CA ALA A 76 -3.14 -7.67 -6.55
C ALA A 76 -4.66 -7.80 -6.57
N VAL A 77 -5.17 -8.94 -6.14
CA VAL A 77 -6.56 -9.10 -5.69
C VAL A 77 -6.58 -9.12 -4.17
N VAL A 78 -7.15 -8.09 -3.55
CA VAL A 78 -7.20 -7.93 -2.09
C VAL A 78 -8.62 -8.23 -1.60
N LYS A 79 -8.78 -9.30 -0.83
CA LYS A 79 -10.07 -9.74 -0.28
C LYS A 79 -10.17 -9.35 1.20
N CYS A 80 -11.06 -8.42 1.52
CA CYS A 80 -11.31 -7.91 2.86
C CYS A 80 -12.66 -8.44 3.36
N ARG A 81 -12.67 -9.56 4.08
CA ARG A 81 -13.91 -10.27 4.44
C ARG A 81 -14.26 -10.17 5.92
N LYS A 82 -13.24 -9.99 6.77
CA LYS A 82 -13.46 -9.87 8.22
C LYS A 82 -13.92 -8.46 8.59
N THR A 83 -14.62 -8.35 9.71
CA THR A 83 -14.98 -7.08 10.35
C THR A 83 -13.73 -6.42 10.92
N ALA A 84 -12.97 -5.74 10.07
CA ALA A 84 -11.74 -5.05 10.42
C ALA A 84 -11.53 -3.82 9.53
N ALA A 85 -10.63 -2.95 9.97
CA ALA A 85 -10.08 -1.90 9.13
C ALA A 85 -8.91 -2.45 8.30
N TYR A 86 -8.89 -2.06 7.03
CA TYR A 86 -7.87 -2.39 6.04
C TYR A 86 -7.35 -1.11 5.39
N THR A 87 -6.07 -1.08 5.07
CA THR A 87 -5.41 -0.01 4.34
C THR A 87 -4.73 -0.62 3.12
N VAL A 88 -5.11 -0.15 1.93
CA VAL A 88 -4.52 -0.56 0.66
C VAL A 88 -3.92 0.66 -0.01
N CYS A 89 -2.60 0.69 -0.12
CA CYS A 89 -1.87 1.77 -0.75
C CYS A 89 -1.19 1.29 -2.04
N LEU A 90 -1.22 2.10 -3.10
CA LEU A 90 -0.65 1.77 -4.40
C LEU A 90 0.27 2.89 -4.91
N MET A 91 1.44 2.50 -5.42
CA MET A 91 2.39 3.42 -6.00
C MET A 91 3.12 2.86 -7.21
N CYS A 92 3.74 3.75 -7.98
CA CYS A 92 4.59 3.45 -9.11
C CYS A 92 3.90 2.61 -10.20
N GLY A 93 2.59 2.77 -10.38
CA GLY A 93 1.82 2.08 -11.43
C GLY A 93 1.28 0.70 -11.04
N ALA A 94 1.28 0.37 -9.74
CA ALA A 94 0.67 -0.85 -9.25
C ALA A 94 -0.84 -0.90 -9.52
N LYS A 95 -1.39 -2.11 -9.54
CA LYS A 95 -2.81 -2.35 -9.78
C LYS A 95 -3.42 -3.17 -8.66
N ALA A 96 -4.64 -2.82 -8.24
CA ALA A 96 -5.39 -3.63 -7.29
C ALA A 96 -6.86 -3.80 -7.71
N THR A 97 -7.40 -4.98 -7.41
CA THR A 97 -8.83 -5.20 -7.29
C THR A 97 -9.15 -5.45 -5.82
N VAL A 98 -9.87 -4.53 -5.19
CA VAL A 98 -10.26 -4.62 -3.78
C VAL A 98 -11.68 -5.16 -3.69
N ILE A 99 -11.83 -6.32 -3.06
CA ILE A 99 -13.11 -6.97 -2.81
C ILE A 99 -13.40 -6.86 -1.32
N ALA A 100 -14.30 -5.95 -0.95
CA ALA A 100 -14.68 -5.68 0.43
C ALA A 100 -16.07 -6.27 0.72
N SER A 101 -16.22 -7.06 1.79
CA SER A 101 -17.47 -7.73 2.15
C SER A 101 -17.72 -7.73 3.67
N GLY A 102 -18.89 -8.21 4.11
CA GLY A 102 -19.25 -8.22 5.53
C GLY A 102 -19.36 -6.82 6.12
N TYR A 103 -18.55 -6.52 7.14
CA TYR A 103 -18.46 -5.20 7.80
C TYR A 103 -17.04 -4.62 7.72
N SER A 104 -16.28 -4.96 6.68
CA SER A 104 -14.93 -4.43 6.48
C SER A 104 -14.97 -2.94 6.15
N VAL A 105 -14.00 -2.17 6.68
CA VAL A 105 -13.74 -0.79 6.27
C VAL A 105 -12.39 -0.75 5.58
N VAL A 106 -12.34 -0.34 4.31
CA VAL A 106 -11.10 -0.30 3.53
C VAL A 106 -10.76 1.12 3.16
N LYS A 107 -9.62 1.61 3.64
CA LYS A 107 -9.02 2.86 3.19
C LYS A 107 -8.15 2.59 1.96
N ILE A 108 -8.37 3.32 0.87
CA ILE A 108 -7.57 3.18 -0.35
C ILE A 108 -6.82 4.48 -0.65
N GLU A 109 -5.53 4.36 -0.92
CA GLU A 109 -4.65 5.47 -1.26
C GLU A 109 -3.84 5.08 -2.50
N ASN A 110 -3.75 5.95 -3.50
CA ASN A 110 -2.99 5.62 -4.70
C ASN A 110 -2.35 6.84 -5.36
N ASP A 111 -1.18 6.64 -5.96
CA ASP A 111 -0.59 7.64 -6.85
C ASP A 111 -1.42 7.81 -8.14
N LYS A 112 -1.08 8.83 -8.94
CA LYS A 112 -1.77 9.12 -10.21
C LYS A 112 -1.60 8.06 -11.30
N LYS A 113 -0.63 7.14 -11.15
CA LYS A 113 -0.27 6.14 -12.17
C LYS A 113 -0.90 4.78 -11.89
N SER A 114 -1.23 4.52 -10.63
CA SER A 114 -1.78 3.27 -10.14
C SER A 114 -3.27 3.19 -10.41
N GLN A 115 -3.78 1.96 -10.49
CA GLN A 115 -5.18 1.70 -10.84
C GLN A 115 -5.83 0.83 -9.77
N VAL A 116 -7.04 1.21 -9.35
CA VAL A 116 -7.80 0.45 -8.37
C VAL A 116 -9.20 0.20 -8.89
N ALA A 117 -9.61 -1.07 -8.90
CA ALA A 117 -10.99 -1.48 -9.08
C ALA A 117 -11.57 -1.87 -7.71
N ILE A 118 -12.77 -1.39 -7.41
CA ILE A 118 -13.42 -1.60 -6.10
C ILE A 118 -14.69 -2.41 -6.30
N MET A 119 -14.84 -3.48 -5.54
CA MET A 119 -16.04 -4.30 -5.45
C MET A 119 -16.49 -4.36 -4.00
N THR A 120 -17.57 -3.64 -3.68
CA THR A 120 -18.20 -3.65 -2.36
C THR A 120 -19.38 -4.62 -2.32
N GLN A 121 -19.46 -5.39 -1.25
CA GLN A 121 -20.53 -6.34 -0.95
C GLN A 121 -21.02 -6.13 0.48
N ASP A 122 -22.24 -6.57 0.75
CA ASP A 122 -22.89 -6.51 2.07
C ASP A 122 -22.88 -5.10 2.70
N ASN A 123 -22.29 -4.95 3.90
CA ASN A 123 -22.22 -3.72 4.67
C ASN A 123 -20.82 -3.10 4.65
N ALA A 124 -19.94 -3.56 3.73
CA ALA A 124 -18.58 -3.06 3.65
C ALA A 124 -18.54 -1.59 3.20
N LYS A 125 -17.57 -0.86 3.72
CA LYS A 125 -17.33 0.54 3.34
C LYS A 125 -15.92 0.69 2.80
N VAL A 126 -15.80 1.46 1.72
CA VAL A 126 -14.51 1.84 1.15
C VAL A 126 -14.41 3.36 1.23
N LEU A 127 -13.27 3.84 1.73
CA LEU A 127 -12.93 5.24 1.98
C LEU A 127 -11.79 5.66 1.07
#